data_AF-A0A2N0HKG5-F1
#
_entry.id   AF-A0A2N0HKG5-F1
#
_cell.length_a   1.000
_cell.length_b   1.000
_cell.length_c   1.000
_cell.angle_alpha   90.00
_cell.angle_beta   90.00
_cell.angle_gamma   90.00
#
_symmetry.space_group_name_H-M   'P 1'
#
loop_
_entity.id
_entity.type
_entity.pdbx_description
1 polymer ?
#
loop_
_entity_poly.entity_id
_entity_poly.type
_entity_poly.pdbx_seq_one_letter_code
_entity_poly.pdbx_strand_id
1 'polypeptide(L)'
;MFRRPFLFAALIAAASPALAEPVIEDSRLVSGGGSSVLPPYLQCVPYARQISGIAIYGDAHTWWDKAEGRYARGTHPRVGAVMAFKPHGNSTLGHVAAVSRVVDDRTVLIRHANWSPIGGRRGQIEDDVKVIDVSDQGDWSEVRVWYAPAGRLGGSRWPLQGFIYPGKPATGEAKPRASSPFHDPIAAIIKRRMGW
;
A
#
# COMPACT_ATOMS: atom_id res chain seq x y z
N MET A 1 -53.37 -5.30 54.85
CA MET A 1 -53.54 -6.76 55.08
C MET A 1 -54.34 -7.29 53.89
N PHE A 2 -53.90 -8.17 52.98
CA PHE A 2 -52.95 -9.27 53.00
C PHE A 2 -52.55 -9.64 51.53
N ARG A 3 -51.25 -9.92 51.32
CA ARG A 3 -50.59 -10.88 50.38
C ARG A 3 -50.83 -10.89 48.84
N ARG A 4 -49.70 -10.71 48.11
CA ARG A 4 -49.38 -11.25 46.75
C ARG A 4 -49.01 -12.75 46.87
N PRO A 5 -49.22 -13.64 45.87
CA PRO A 5 -48.17 -13.99 44.86
C PRO A 5 -48.73 -14.42 43.46
N PHE A 6 -48.14 -14.02 42.34
CA PHE A 6 -47.14 -14.71 41.47
C PHE A 6 -47.58 -15.97 40.67
N LEU A 7 -47.34 -15.89 39.33
CA LEU A 7 -46.84 -16.94 38.40
C LEU A 7 -47.85 -18.03 37.93
N PHE A 8 -47.79 -18.67 36.74
CA PHE A 8 -46.79 -18.82 35.65
C PHE A 8 -47.51 -19.43 34.40
N ALA A 9 -46.97 -19.17 33.20
CA ALA A 9 -46.86 -20.07 32.01
C ALA A 9 -48.17 -20.51 31.26
N ALA A 10 -48.21 -20.88 29.97
CA ALA A 10 -47.20 -21.19 28.95
C ALA A 10 -47.83 -21.39 27.53
N LEU A 11 -46.97 -21.34 26.51
CA LEU A 11 -46.92 -22.08 25.22
C LEU A 11 -47.79 -21.74 23.97
N ILE A 12 -47.06 -21.21 22.96
CA ILE A 12 -46.83 -21.66 21.56
C ILE A 12 -48.01 -22.04 20.63
N ALA A 13 -48.09 -21.36 19.48
CA ALA A 13 -48.38 -21.95 18.16
C ALA A 13 -47.69 -21.15 17.02
N ALA A 14 -47.23 -21.87 15.99
CA ALA A 14 -46.30 -21.44 14.93
C ALA A 14 -46.95 -21.36 13.53
N ALA A 15 -46.12 -21.02 12.52
CA ALA A 15 -46.29 -21.10 11.05
C ALA A 15 -46.89 -19.86 10.36
N SER A 16 -46.41 -19.33 9.22
CA SER A 16 -45.37 -19.71 8.24
C SER A 16 -45.07 -18.49 7.32
N PRO A 17 -44.00 -18.49 6.49
CA PRO A 17 -43.51 -17.31 5.78
C PRO A 17 -44.24 -17.04 4.45
N ALA A 18 -44.48 -15.78 4.13
CA ALA A 18 -44.85 -15.35 2.77
C ALA A 18 -43.60 -14.82 2.07
N LEU A 19 -43.18 -15.52 1.00
CA LEU A 19 -42.12 -15.10 0.09
C LEU A 19 -42.57 -13.83 -0.63
N ALA A 20 -41.87 -12.73 -0.41
CA ALA A 20 -41.97 -11.55 -1.27
C ALA A 20 -40.89 -11.68 -2.36
N GLU A 21 -41.32 -11.93 -3.58
CA GLU A 21 -40.49 -11.87 -4.79
C GLU A 21 -40.14 -10.41 -5.10
N PRO A 22 -38.86 -10.02 -5.25
CA PRO A 22 -38.54 -8.75 -5.88
C PRO A 22 -38.46 -8.95 -7.40
N VAL A 23 -39.48 -8.41 -8.08
CA VAL A 23 -39.54 -8.21 -9.53
C VAL A 23 -38.84 -6.89 -9.87
N ILE A 24 -37.71 -7.03 -10.59
CA ILE A 24 -37.18 -6.17 -11.66
C ILE A 24 -36.60 -4.79 -11.28
N GLU A 25 -35.33 -4.56 -11.64
CA GLU A 25 -34.97 -3.48 -12.57
C GLU A 25 -33.63 -3.84 -13.24
N ASP A 26 -33.69 -4.23 -14.52
CA ASP A 26 -32.54 -4.26 -15.43
C ASP A 26 -32.13 -2.82 -15.70
N SER A 27 -31.02 -2.39 -15.10
CA SER A 27 -30.33 -1.17 -15.49
C SER A 27 -28.93 -1.51 -15.97
N ARG A 28 -28.85 -2.14 -17.14
CA ARG A 28 -27.90 -1.68 -18.16
C ARG A 28 -28.13 -0.18 -18.37
N LEU A 29 -27.11 0.62 -18.04
CA LEU A 29 -26.70 1.93 -18.59
C LEU A 29 -26.02 2.75 -17.48
N VAL A 30 -25.03 3.55 -17.90
CA VAL A 30 -24.13 4.44 -17.12
C VAL A 30 -22.89 3.74 -16.57
N SER A 31 -21.68 4.25 -16.69
CA SER A 31 -21.04 5.32 -17.47
C SER A 31 -19.58 5.24 -17.03
N GLY A 32 -18.62 5.48 -17.92
CA GLY A 32 -17.21 5.51 -17.56
C GLY A 32 -16.93 6.51 -16.44
N GLY A 33 -16.73 5.99 -15.23
CA GLY A 33 -16.30 6.74 -14.05
C GLY A 33 -15.49 5.79 -13.19
N GLY A 34 -14.18 5.78 -13.38
CA GLY A 34 -13.28 4.94 -12.59
C GLY A 34 -13.44 5.25 -11.11
N SER A 35 -14.13 4.38 -10.38
CA SER A 35 -14.15 4.43 -8.92
C SER A 35 -12.71 4.34 -8.44
N SER A 36 -12.22 5.39 -7.79
CA SER A 36 -10.95 5.43 -7.07
C SER A 36 -10.98 4.58 -5.79
N VAL A 37 -11.94 3.66 -5.68
CA VAL A 37 -12.10 2.73 -4.57
C VAL A 37 -11.18 1.56 -4.84
N LEU A 38 -10.09 1.54 -4.09
CA LEU A 38 -9.13 0.44 -4.12
C LEU A 38 -9.81 -0.87 -3.68
N PRO A 39 -9.56 -2.01 -4.35
CA PRO A 39 -10.14 -3.30 -3.99
C PRO A 39 -9.82 -3.71 -2.54
N PRO A 40 -10.65 -4.57 -1.90
CA PRO A 40 -10.46 -5.01 -0.51
C PRO A 40 -9.19 -5.84 -0.28
N TYR A 41 -8.53 -6.26 -1.36
CA TYR A 41 -7.19 -6.83 -1.39
C TYR A 41 -6.33 -6.03 -2.37
N LEU A 42 -5.39 -5.26 -1.84
CA LEU A 42 -4.49 -4.43 -2.64
C LEU A 42 -3.16 -5.12 -2.88
N GLN A 43 -2.71 -5.07 -4.13
CA GLN A 43 -1.36 -5.46 -4.50
C GLN A 43 -0.43 -4.23 -4.41
N CYS A 44 0.86 -4.47 -4.19
CA CYS A 44 1.85 -3.40 -4.09
C CYS A 44 1.96 -2.56 -5.37
N VAL A 45 1.97 -3.21 -6.54
CA VAL A 45 2.08 -2.60 -7.87
C VAL A 45 0.99 -1.55 -8.15
N PRO A 46 -0.33 -1.88 -8.15
CA PRO A 46 -1.37 -0.89 -8.42
C PRO A 46 -1.37 0.26 -7.41
N TYR A 47 -1.14 -0.02 -6.12
CA TYR A 47 -1.05 1.02 -5.10
C TYR A 47 0.14 1.96 -5.35
N ALA A 48 1.35 1.42 -5.56
CA ALA A 48 2.54 2.21 -5.85
C ALA A 48 2.37 3.08 -7.09
N ARG A 49 1.74 2.58 -8.18
CA ARG A 49 1.46 3.38 -9.39
C ARG A 49 0.55 4.56 -9.10
N GLN A 50 -0.51 4.33 -8.33
CA GLN A 50 -1.50 5.36 -7.98
C GLN A 50 -0.83 6.51 -7.24
N ILE A 51 -0.06 6.18 -6.19
CA ILE A 51 0.49 7.18 -5.26
C ILE A 51 1.79 7.83 -5.75
N SER A 52 2.59 7.14 -6.57
CA SER A 52 3.91 7.66 -7.01
C SER A 52 3.85 8.47 -8.29
N GLY A 53 2.90 8.20 -9.20
CA GLY A 53 2.98 8.76 -10.55
C GLY A 53 3.41 7.76 -11.63
N ILE A 54 4.13 6.71 -11.25
CA ILE A 54 4.83 5.83 -12.19
C ILE A 54 3.83 4.93 -12.94
N ALA A 55 3.92 4.94 -14.26
CA ALA A 55 3.05 4.20 -15.18
C ALA A 55 3.75 2.94 -15.72
N ILE A 56 4.26 2.12 -14.80
CA ILE A 56 4.83 0.79 -15.07
C ILE A 56 3.85 -0.27 -14.60
N TYR A 57 3.73 -1.37 -15.33
CA TYR A 57 2.75 -2.43 -15.11
C TYR A 57 3.43 -3.81 -15.10
N GLY A 58 2.72 -4.82 -14.58
CA GLY A 58 3.22 -6.18 -14.38
C GLY A 58 3.87 -6.37 -13.01
N ASP A 59 4.56 -7.49 -12.84
CA ASP A 59 5.12 -7.92 -11.56
C ASP A 59 6.17 -6.96 -11.02
N ALA A 60 6.24 -6.84 -9.70
CA ALA A 60 7.08 -5.85 -9.01
C ALA A 60 8.57 -5.97 -9.39
N HIS A 61 9.13 -7.18 -9.49
CA HIS A 61 10.53 -7.37 -9.87
C HIS A 61 10.87 -6.85 -11.26
N THR A 62 9.91 -6.82 -12.20
CA THR A 62 10.11 -6.33 -13.57
C THR A 62 10.15 -4.80 -13.67
N TRP A 63 9.78 -4.09 -12.60
CA TRP A 63 9.65 -2.63 -12.65
C TRP A 63 10.98 -1.92 -12.86
N TRP A 64 12.06 -2.47 -12.32
CA TRP A 64 13.37 -1.86 -12.45
C TRP A 64 13.83 -1.80 -13.91
N ASP A 65 13.72 -2.90 -14.64
CA ASP A 65 14.10 -2.96 -16.05
C ASP A 65 13.12 -2.15 -16.90
N LYS A 66 11.82 -2.23 -16.62
CA LYS A 66 10.79 -1.43 -17.31
C LYS A 66 10.91 0.08 -17.07
N ALA A 67 11.60 0.50 -16.01
CA ALA A 67 11.86 1.90 -15.75
C ALA A 67 12.97 2.45 -16.65
N GLU A 68 13.86 1.61 -17.15
CA GLU A 68 14.94 2.03 -18.02
C GLU A 68 14.45 2.80 -19.25
N GLY A 69 15.10 3.92 -19.54
CA GLY A 69 14.72 4.85 -20.62
C GLY A 69 13.40 5.62 -20.41
N ARG A 70 12.59 5.27 -19.41
CA ARG A 70 11.27 5.88 -19.14
C ARG A 70 11.23 6.72 -17.88
N TYR A 71 11.97 6.30 -16.86
CA TYR A 71 12.12 6.94 -15.56
C TYR A 71 13.59 6.92 -15.15
N ALA A 72 14.05 7.95 -14.45
CA ALA A 72 15.38 7.90 -13.87
C ALA A 72 15.42 6.84 -12.76
N ARG A 73 16.56 6.14 -12.65
CA ARG A 73 16.86 5.15 -11.60
C ARG A 73 18.07 5.59 -10.81
N GLY A 74 18.20 5.14 -9.57
CA GLY A 74 19.41 5.34 -8.78
C GLY A 74 19.36 4.62 -7.43
N THR A 75 20.33 4.90 -6.58
CA THR A 75 20.53 4.21 -5.29
C THR A 75 20.16 5.05 -4.07
N HIS A 76 19.77 6.31 -4.26
CA HIS A 76 19.46 7.20 -3.15
C HIS A 76 17.95 7.39 -2.96
N PRO A 77 17.44 7.34 -1.73
CA PRO A 77 16.04 7.57 -1.48
C PRO A 77 15.66 9.02 -1.79
N ARG A 78 14.51 9.18 -2.43
CA ARG A 78 13.85 10.48 -2.59
C ARG A 78 12.38 10.31 -2.29
N VAL A 79 11.80 11.30 -1.64
CA VAL A 79 10.35 11.40 -1.50
C VAL A 79 9.65 11.19 -2.84
N GLY A 80 8.63 10.32 -2.86
CA GLY A 80 7.87 9.94 -4.05
C GLY A 80 8.55 8.90 -4.95
N ALA A 81 9.85 8.60 -4.75
CA ALA A 81 10.52 7.52 -5.45
C ALA A 81 9.94 6.17 -5.04
N VAL A 82 9.95 5.21 -5.96
CA VAL A 82 9.53 3.84 -5.69
C VAL A 82 10.75 2.96 -5.47
N MET A 83 10.85 2.40 -4.27
CA MET A 83 11.77 1.32 -3.91
C MET A 83 11.40 0.07 -4.70
N ALA A 84 12.35 -0.50 -5.44
CA ALA A 84 12.18 -1.75 -6.20
C ALA A 84 12.95 -2.89 -5.53
N PHE A 85 12.24 -3.82 -4.90
CA PHE A 85 12.81 -4.98 -4.21
C PHE A 85 13.03 -6.13 -5.18
N LYS A 86 14.13 -6.87 -5.02
CA LYS A 86 14.35 -8.13 -5.75
C LYS A 86 13.46 -9.24 -5.17
N PRO A 87 13.13 -10.28 -5.96
CA PRO A 87 12.63 -11.53 -5.42
C PRO A 87 13.59 -12.08 -4.35
N HIS A 88 13.06 -12.45 -3.19
CA HIS A 88 13.86 -12.95 -2.07
C HIS A 88 12.99 -13.69 -1.06
N GLY A 89 13.52 -14.75 -0.45
CA GLY A 89 12.81 -15.54 0.55
C GLY A 89 11.46 -16.05 0.04
N ASN A 90 10.38 -15.66 0.70
CA ASN A 90 9.01 -16.03 0.33
C ASN A 90 8.35 -15.08 -0.70
N SER A 91 9.02 -14.02 -1.13
CA SER A 91 8.53 -13.12 -2.17
C SER A 91 9.17 -13.46 -3.51
N THR A 92 8.45 -14.21 -4.35
CA THR A 92 8.90 -14.57 -5.71
C THR A 92 8.68 -13.46 -6.73
N LEU A 93 7.72 -12.56 -6.50
CA LEU A 93 7.37 -11.49 -7.42
C LEU A 93 8.15 -10.19 -7.17
N GLY A 94 8.96 -10.14 -6.12
CA GLY A 94 9.57 -8.91 -5.61
C GLY A 94 8.55 -8.03 -4.88
N HIS A 95 8.89 -6.76 -4.69
CA HIS A 95 7.98 -5.79 -4.06
C HIS A 95 8.27 -4.38 -4.55
N VAL A 96 7.27 -3.50 -4.50
CA VAL A 96 7.46 -2.07 -4.73
C VAL A 96 6.80 -1.25 -3.63
N ALA A 97 7.44 -0.16 -3.23
CA ALA A 97 6.96 0.73 -2.18
C ALA A 97 7.34 2.18 -2.47
N ALA A 98 6.44 3.14 -2.25
CA ALA A 98 6.77 4.55 -2.46
C ALA A 98 7.33 5.18 -1.19
N VAL A 99 8.42 5.92 -1.30
CA VAL A 99 9.03 6.66 -0.18
C VAL A 99 8.13 7.85 0.18
N SER A 100 7.53 7.85 1.37
CA SER A 100 6.77 8.99 1.88
C SER A 100 7.66 10.03 2.55
N ARG A 101 8.76 9.60 3.18
CA ARG A 101 9.69 10.48 3.89
C ARG A 101 11.10 9.91 3.90
N VAL A 102 12.09 10.80 3.76
CA VAL A 102 13.48 10.49 4.11
C VAL A 102 13.73 11.06 5.50
N VAL A 103 14.06 10.19 6.45
CA VAL A 103 14.25 10.57 7.86
C VAL A 103 15.71 10.95 8.11
N ASP A 104 16.62 10.10 7.65
CA ASP A 104 18.07 10.28 7.71
C ASP A 104 18.73 9.45 6.59
N ASP A 105 20.06 9.40 6.58
CA ASP A 105 20.86 8.74 5.53
C ASP A 105 20.57 7.23 5.41
N ARG A 106 20.04 6.60 6.46
CA ARG A 106 19.80 5.15 6.55
C ARG A 106 18.36 4.79 6.85
N THR A 107 17.47 5.77 6.98
CA THR A 107 16.07 5.54 7.38
C THR A 107 15.09 6.29 6.49
N VAL A 108 14.11 5.56 5.98
CA VAL A 108 12.97 6.13 5.24
C VAL A 108 11.66 5.62 5.83
N LEU A 109 10.59 6.36 5.55
CA LEU A 109 9.22 5.88 5.69
C LEU A 109 8.66 5.62 4.30
N ILE A 110 7.93 4.52 4.16
CA ILE A 110 7.31 4.11 2.89
C ILE A 110 5.80 3.94 3.04
N ARG A 111 5.10 4.07 1.91
CA ARG A 111 3.73 3.62 1.73
C ARG A 111 3.71 2.47 0.75
N HIS A 112 3.12 1.36 1.16
CA HIS A 112 2.96 0.17 0.32
C HIS A 112 1.69 -0.62 0.69
N ALA A 113 1.42 -1.67 -0.06
CA ALA A 113 0.35 -2.60 0.24
C ALA A 113 0.83 -4.04 0.10
N ASN A 114 0.14 -4.98 0.73
CA ASN A 114 0.40 -6.43 0.66
C ASN A 114 1.70 -6.94 1.31
N TRP A 115 2.31 -6.18 2.23
CA TRP A 115 3.59 -6.56 2.83
C TRP A 115 3.46 -7.38 4.11
N SER A 116 2.65 -6.94 5.05
CA SER A 116 2.42 -7.64 6.31
C SER A 116 1.08 -8.38 6.28
N PRO A 117 0.98 -9.57 6.89
CA PRO A 117 -0.30 -10.07 7.37
C PRO A 117 -0.80 -9.19 8.52
N ILE A 118 -1.98 -8.59 8.39
CA ILE A 118 -2.66 -7.79 9.41
C ILE A 118 -4.02 -8.45 9.68
N GLY A 119 -4.24 -8.86 10.94
CA GLY A 119 -5.44 -9.64 11.29
C GLY A 119 -5.53 -10.99 10.55
N GLY A 120 -4.39 -11.62 10.27
CA GLY A 120 -4.31 -12.93 9.63
C GLY A 120 -4.39 -12.95 8.09
N ARG A 121 -4.56 -11.80 7.43
CA ARG A 121 -4.59 -11.69 5.96
C ARG A 121 -3.67 -10.59 5.46
N ARG A 122 -3.30 -10.64 4.18
CA ARG A 122 -2.56 -9.56 3.50
C ARG A 122 -3.50 -8.72 2.63
N GLY A 123 -2.93 -7.75 1.90
CA GLY A 123 -3.63 -6.88 0.97
C GLY A 123 -4.06 -5.53 1.54
N GLN A 124 -3.57 -5.15 2.73
CA GLN A 124 -3.85 -3.87 3.36
C GLN A 124 -2.83 -2.82 2.89
N ILE A 125 -3.22 -1.55 2.94
CA ILE A 125 -2.30 -0.43 2.88
C ILE A 125 -1.60 -0.30 4.23
N GLU A 126 -0.29 -0.12 4.19
CA GLU A 126 0.50 0.25 5.35
C GLU A 126 1.16 1.59 5.03
N ASP A 127 0.83 2.61 5.81
CA ASP A 127 1.34 3.96 5.65
C ASP A 127 2.49 4.26 6.60
N ASP A 128 3.47 5.00 6.09
CA ASP A 128 4.64 5.48 6.84
C ASP A 128 5.41 4.36 7.57
N VAL A 129 5.51 3.21 6.90
CA VAL A 129 6.24 2.03 7.37
C VAL A 129 7.73 2.32 7.36
N LYS A 130 8.39 2.07 8.50
CA LYS A 130 9.83 2.29 8.64
C LYS A 130 10.63 1.27 7.84
N VAL A 131 11.60 1.75 7.08
CA VAL A 131 12.61 0.96 6.40
C VAL A 131 13.98 1.50 6.80
N ILE A 132 14.89 0.59 7.13
CA ILE A 132 16.27 0.91 7.50
C ILE A 132 17.21 0.24 6.51
N ASP A 133 18.12 1.02 5.94
CA ASP A 133 19.25 0.51 5.19
C ASP A 133 20.20 -0.23 6.14
N VAL A 134 20.52 -1.47 5.79
CA VAL A 134 21.39 -2.37 6.54
C VAL A 134 22.53 -2.90 5.69
N SER A 135 22.74 -2.34 4.49
CA SER A 135 23.90 -2.68 3.67
C SER A 135 25.19 -2.21 4.34
N ASP A 136 26.30 -2.90 4.08
CA ASP A 136 27.58 -2.55 4.69
C ASP A 136 28.12 -1.19 4.19
N GLN A 137 27.70 -0.76 3.00
CA GLN A 137 28.27 0.40 2.29
C GLN A 137 27.45 1.69 2.37
N GLY A 138 26.28 1.72 3.02
CA GLY A 138 25.45 2.94 2.99
C GLY A 138 24.66 3.13 1.69
N ASP A 139 24.63 2.13 0.82
CA ASP A 139 24.21 2.25 -0.58
C ASP A 139 22.78 1.78 -0.86
N TRP A 140 21.99 1.49 0.18
CA TRP A 140 20.62 1.01 0.09
C TRP A 140 20.45 -0.33 -0.65
N SER A 141 21.53 -1.08 -0.91
CA SER A 141 21.47 -2.38 -1.60
C SER A 141 20.74 -3.46 -0.79
N GLU A 142 20.61 -3.26 0.53
CA GLU A 142 19.96 -4.19 1.44
C GLU A 142 19.23 -3.45 2.57
N VAL A 143 17.96 -3.78 2.80
CA VAL A 143 17.14 -3.08 3.79
C VAL A 143 16.41 -4.04 4.74
N ARG A 144 16.03 -3.55 5.92
CA ARG A 144 15.04 -4.19 6.78
C ARG A 144 13.78 -3.33 6.81
N VAL A 145 12.63 -3.99 6.76
CA VAL A 145 11.32 -3.34 6.70
C VAL A 145 10.56 -3.65 7.97
N TRP A 146 9.85 -2.67 8.52
CA TRP A 146 8.94 -2.89 9.62
C TRP A 146 7.85 -3.93 9.22
N TYR A 147 7.50 -4.84 10.12
CA TYR A 147 6.69 -6.03 9.83
C TYR A 147 5.64 -6.24 10.91
N ALA A 148 4.38 -5.86 10.63
CA ALA A 148 3.34 -5.71 11.63
C ALA A 148 3.20 -6.89 12.61
N PRO A 149 3.24 -8.18 12.18
CA PRO A 149 3.14 -9.31 13.12
C PRO A 149 4.20 -9.35 14.22
N ALA A 150 5.37 -8.75 14.00
CA ALA A 150 6.50 -8.85 14.93
C ALA A 150 6.58 -7.70 15.95
N GLY A 151 5.76 -6.65 15.85
CA GLY A 151 5.88 -5.45 16.71
C GLY A 151 7.17 -4.62 16.58
N ARG A 152 8.17 -5.06 15.81
CA ARG A 152 9.48 -4.43 15.55
C ARG A 152 10.07 -4.72 14.16
N LEU A 153 11.07 -3.94 13.72
CA LEU A 153 11.79 -4.12 12.45
C LEU A 153 11.99 -5.61 12.09
N GLY A 154 11.49 -6.04 10.93
CA GLY A 154 11.52 -7.43 10.50
C GLY A 154 12.95 -7.98 10.46
N GLY A 155 13.14 -9.26 10.77
CA GLY A 155 14.48 -9.87 10.83
C GLY A 155 15.15 -10.07 9.46
N SER A 156 14.34 -10.21 8.41
CA SER A 156 14.80 -10.44 7.05
C SER A 156 15.51 -9.21 6.47
N ARG A 157 16.69 -9.47 5.91
CA ARG A 157 17.43 -8.56 5.05
C ARG A 157 16.91 -8.69 3.62
N TRP A 158 16.43 -7.59 3.05
CA TRP A 158 15.77 -7.57 1.76
C TRP A 158 16.64 -6.87 0.73
N PRO A 159 17.03 -7.56 -0.35
CA PRO A 159 17.83 -6.96 -1.39
C PRO A 159 17.01 -5.97 -2.23
N LEU A 160 17.57 -4.77 -2.44
CA LEU A 160 16.97 -3.72 -3.25
C LEU A 160 17.70 -3.62 -4.59
N GLN A 161 16.96 -3.30 -5.65
CA GLN A 161 17.53 -2.92 -6.94
C GLN A 161 17.91 -1.43 -6.94
N GLY A 162 17.08 -0.62 -6.31
CA GLY A 162 17.27 0.81 -6.10
C GLY A 162 15.94 1.55 -6.03
N PHE A 163 15.96 2.81 -6.47
CA PHE A 163 14.84 3.73 -6.46
C PHE A 163 14.52 4.18 -7.89
N ILE A 164 13.23 4.10 -8.24
CA ILE A 164 12.69 4.63 -9.50
C ILE A 164 12.08 6.00 -9.20
N TYR A 165 12.55 7.04 -9.88
CA TYR A 165 12.14 8.41 -9.61
C TYR A 165 10.96 8.82 -10.50
N PRO A 166 9.89 9.41 -9.94
CA PRO A 166 8.77 9.90 -10.74
C PRO A 166 9.17 11.11 -11.58
N GLY A 167 8.58 11.24 -12.78
CA GLY A 167 8.90 12.27 -13.76
C GLY A 167 9.69 11.73 -14.95
N LYS A 168 9.92 12.58 -15.96
CA LYS A 168 10.84 12.22 -17.07
C LYS A 168 12.28 12.19 -16.54
N PRO A 169 13.16 11.34 -17.08
CA PRO A 169 14.57 11.33 -16.69
C PRO A 169 15.15 12.74 -16.80
N ALA A 170 15.54 13.34 -15.68
CA ALA A 170 16.19 14.64 -15.70
C ALA A 170 17.66 14.44 -16.12
N THR A 171 18.15 15.24 -17.05
CA THR A 171 19.57 15.37 -17.34
C THR A 171 20.23 16.10 -16.17
N GLY A 172 20.61 15.37 -15.12
CA GLY A 172 21.30 15.92 -13.95
C GLY A 172 20.73 15.47 -12.60
N GLU A 173 21.61 15.08 -11.68
CA GLU A 173 21.26 14.66 -10.33
C GLU A 173 20.62 15.80 -9.53
N ALA A 174 19.31 15.74 -9.32
CA ALA A 174 18.67 16.56 -8.30
C ALA A 174 19.06 16.07 -6.91
N LYS A 175 19.75 16.91 -6.11
CA LYS A 175 20.03 16.63 -4.69
C LYS A 175 18.74 16.31 -3.92
N PRO A 176 18.75 15.34 -2.99
CA PRO A 176 17.58 15.05 -2.16
C PRO A 176 17.23 16.30 -1.35
N ARG A 177 16.03 16.84 -1.56
CA ARG A 177 15.50 17.93 -0.76
C ARG A 177 14.91 17.32 0.51
N ALA A 178 15.46 17.68 1.67
CA ALA A 178 14.85 17.35 2.96
C ALA A 178 13.40 17.87 2.97
N SER A 179 12.44 16.98 3.19
CA SER A 179 11.02 17.33 3.29
C SER A 179 10.68 17.80 4.70
N SER A 180 9.86 18.86 4.81
CA SER A 180 9.29 19.30 6.09
C SER A 180 8.51 18.16 6.78
N PRO A 181 8.60 18.00 8.12
CA PRO A 181 7.94 16.91 8.86
C PRO A 181 6.41 16.92 8.79
N PHE A 182 5.80 18.02 8.33
CA PHE A 182 4.34 18.16 8.16
C PHE A 182 3.87 18.16 6.70
N HIS A 183 4.78 18.03 5.74
CA HIS A 183 4.40 17.88 4.33
C HIS A 183 4.16 16.40 4.05
N ASP A 184 2.96 16.06 3.57
CA ASP A 184 2.66 14.75 2.97
C ASP A 184 2.79 14.86 1.45
N PRO A 185 4.00 14.68 0.90
CA PRO A 185 4.28 14.83 -0.53
C PRO A 185 3.54 13.77 -1.35
N ILE A 186 3.30 12.58 -0.80
CA ILE A 186 2.52 11.53 -1.47
C ILE A 186 1.05 11.95 -1.53
N ALA A 187 0.46 12.45 -0.45
CA ALA A 187 -0.90 13.00 -0.51
C ALA A 187 -0.99 14.20 -1.46
N ALA A 188 0.03 15.05 -1.55
CA ALA A 188 0.07 16.14 -2.52
C ALA A 188 0.14 15.64 -3.98
N ILE A 189 0.85 14.54 -4.25
CA ILE A 189 0.82 13.87 -5.56
C ILE A 189 -0.57 13.31 -5.87
N ILE A 190 -1.21 12.66 -4.87
CA ILE A 190 -2.57 12.13 -5.00
C ILE A 190 -3.57 13.27 -5.29
N LYS A 191 -3.55 14.35 -4.51
CA LYS A 191 -4.44 15.51 -4.69
C LYS A 191 -4.32 16.13 -6.08
N ARG A 192 -3.09 16.41 -6.54
CA ARG A 192 -2.85 16.93 -7.91
C ARG A 192 -3.40 16.02 -9.00
N ARG A 193 -3.36 14.70 -8.82
CA ARG A 193 -3.90 13.74 -9.79
C ARG A 193 -5.41 13.58 -9.72
N MET A 194 -6.00 13.73 -8.55
CA MET A 194 -7.45 13.56 -8.36
C MET A 194 -8.24 14.85 -8.58
N GLY A 195 -7.57 16.01 -8.68
CA GLY A 195 -8.21 17.29 -9.03
C GLY A 195 -8.89 18.00 -7.85
N TRP A 196 -8.36 17.84 -6.63
CA TRP A 196 -8.85 18.45 -5.39
C TRP A 196 -7.82 19.45 -4.83
#